data_AF-A0A954U6J0-F1
#
_entry.id   AF-A0A954U6J0-F1
#
_cell.length_a   1.000
_cell.length_b   1.000
_cell.length_c   1.000
_cell.angle_alpha   90.00
_cell.angle_beta   90.00
_cell.angle_gamma   90.00
#
_symmetry.space_group_name_H-M   'P 1'
#
loop_
_entity.id
_entity.type
_entity.pdbx_description
1 polymer ?
#
loop_
_entity_poly.entity_id
_entity_poly.type
_entity_poly.pdbx_seq_one_letter_code
_entity_poly.pdbx_strand_id
1 'polypeptide(L)'
;PPDEAEQRPALVQHLQELFQHFVPEGLAAQESFQQLMGKQLPLGILTDTIAYALQLPLAIKQQLLAEANVDIRCRLLSRCLEQKVHGRSDACGESAADDFPPRFSEN
;
A
#
# COMPACT_ATOMS: atom_id res chain seq x y z
N PRO A 1 2.73 21.00 9.86
CA PRO A 1 2.43 22.36 9.32
C PRO A 1 0.95 22.46 8.93
N PRO A 2 0.36 23.67 8.93
CA PRO A 2 -1.07 23.88 8.61
C PRO A 2 -1.46 23.40 7.20
N ASP A 3 -0.56 23.48 6.22
CA ASP A 3 -0.78 22.98 4.85
C ASP A 3 -1.05 21.47 4.75
N GLU A 4 -0.52 20.66 5.66
CA GLU A 4 -0.71 19.20 5.61
C GLU A 4 -2.13 18.79 5.97
N ALA A 5 -2.79 19.54 6.87
CA ALA A 5 -4.16 19.25 7.28
C ALA A 5 -5.17 19.52 6.15
N GLU A 6 -4.91 20.53 5.33
CA GLU A 6 -5.75 20.89 4.17
C GLU A 6 -5.58 19.90 3.00
N GLN A 7 -4.40 19.28 2.88
CA GLN A 7 -4.09 18.30 1.83
C GLN A 7 -4.54 16.87 2.15
N ARG A 8 -4.77 16.56 3.43
CA ARG A 8 -5.23 15.22 3.87
C ARG A 8 -6.49 14.69 3.19
N PRO A 9 -7.59 15.45 3.03
CA PRO A 9 -8.77 14.93 2.34
C PRO A 9 -8.46 14.53 0.89
N ALA A 10 -7.62 15.30 0.18
CA ALA A 10 -7.18 14.96 -1.17
C ALA A 10 -6.34 13.67 -1.19
N LEU A 11 -5.44 13.49 -0.22
CA LEU A 11 -4.65 12.25 -0.09
C LEU A 11 -5.53 11.02 0.18
N VAL A 12 -6.54 11.16 1.05
CA VAL A 12 -7.50 10.08 1.34
C VAL A 12 -8.27 9.69 0.08
N GLN A 13 -8.82 10.67 -0.65
CA GLN A 13 -9.58 10.42 -1.88
C GLN A 13 -8.70 9.73 -2.93
N HIS A 14 -7.50 10.25 -3.17
CA HIS A 14 -6.56 9.68 -4.14
C HIS A 14 -6.19 8.22 -3.82
N LEU A 15 -5.94 7.93 -2.54
CA LEU A 15 -5.61 6.57 -2.10
C LEU A 15 -6.80 5.61 -2.26
N GLN A 16 -8.02 6.07 -1.99
CA GLN A 16 -9.24 5.28 -2.18
C GLN A 16 -9.47 4.96 -3.66
N GLU A 17 -9.32 5.95 -4.54
CA GLU A 17 -9.43 5.76 -5.99
C GLU A 17 -8.43 4.73 -6.50
N LEU A 18 -7.14 4.85 -6.10
CA LEU A 18 -6.13 3.87 -6.48
C LEU A 18 -6.47 2.47 -5.96
N PHE A 19 -6.93 2.35 -4.71
CA PHE A 19 -7.26 1.05 -4.13
C PHE A 19 -8.42 0.35 -4.85
N GLN A 20 -9.42 1.10 -5.33
CA GLN A 20 -10.54 0.52 -6.11
C GLN A 20 -10.07 -0.22 -7.37
N HIS A 21 -8.94 0.18 -7.98
CA HIS A 21 -8.38 -0.50 -9.15
C HIS A 21 -7.82 -1.90 -8.85
N PHE A 22 -7.52 -2.19 -7.58
CA PHE A 22 -6.95 -3.46 -7.14
C PHE A 22 -7.99 -4.40 -6.52
N VAL A 23 -9.21 -3.91 -6.30
CA VAL A 23 -10.28 -4.66 -5.65
C VAL A 23 -11.16 -5.34 -6.71
N PRO A 24 -11.48 -6.64 -6.59
CA PRO A 24 -12.39 -7.30 -7.51
C PRO A 24 -13.78 -6.65 -7.50
N GLU A 25 -14.45 -6.55 -8.65
CA GLU A 25 -15.77 -5.92 -8.78
C GLU A 25 -16.80 -6.48 -7.77
N GLY A 26 -16.77 -7.79 -7.53
CA GLY A 26 -17.66 -8.44 -6.57
C GLY A 26 -17.42 -8.05 -5.10
N LEU A 27 -16.21 -7.61 -4.74
CA LEU A 27 -15.90 -7.08 -3.41
C LEU A 27 -16.21 -5.57 -3.34
N ALA A 28 -15.91 -4.83 -4.42
CA ALA A 28 -16.21 -3.40 -4.52
C ALA A 28 -17.72 -3.10 -4.46
N ALA A 29 -18.54 -4.03 -4.95
CA ALA A 29 -20.00 -3.96 -4.88
C ALA A 29 -20.59 -4.33 -3.50
N GLN A 30 -19.79 -4.86 -2.56
CA GLN A 30 -20.29 -5.18 -1.23
C GLN A 30 -20.54 -3.89 -0.44
N GLU A 31 -21.74 -3.79 0.14
CA GLU A 31 -22.13 -2.64 0.95
C GLU A 31 -21.15 -2.41 2.11
N SER A 32 -20.65 -3.48 2.74
CA SER A 32 -19.65 -3.42 3.80
C SER A 32 -18.34 -2.75 3.36
N PHE A 33 -17.91 -3.01 2.13
CA PHE A 33 -16.71 -2.40 1.54
C PHE A 33 -16.95 -0.92 1.21
N GLN A 34 -18.11 -0.60 0.62
CA GLN A 34 -18.49 0.79 0.34
C GLN A 34 -18.64 1.61 1.63
N GLN A 35 -19.22 1.03 2.68
CA GLN A 35 -19.31 1.65 3.99
C GLN A 35 -17.93 1.84 4.63
N LEU A 36 -17.00 0.89 4.45
CA LEU A 36 -15.62 1.03 4.93
C LEU A 36 -14.91 2.17 4.20
N MET A 37 -15.03 2.26 2.88
CA MET A 37 -14.42 3.34 2.08
C MET A 37 -15.11 4.70 2.29
N GLY A 38 -16.42 4.71 2.52
CA GLY A 38 -17.20 5.93 2.79
C GLY A 38 -17.05 6.48 4.20
N LYS A 39 -16.48 5.70 5.14
CA LYS A 39 -16.16 6.19 6.50
C LYS A 39 -14.91 7.05 6.47
N GLN A 40 -14.93 8.13 7.24
CA GLN A 40 -13.73 8.93 7.55
C GLN A 40 -12.81 8.12 8.47
N LEU A 41 -12.03 7.21 7.89
CA LEU A 41 -10.95 6.54 8.59
C LEU A 41 -9.78 7.51 8.73
N PRO A 42 -9.06 7.50 9.87
CA PRO A 42 -7.79 8.20 9.96
C PRO A 42 -6.84 7.72 8.85
N LEU A 43 -6.14 8.65 8.21
CA LEU A 43 -5.26 8.37 7.06
C LEU A 43 -4.29 7.21 7.34
N GLY A 44 -3.75 7.14 8.55
CA GLY A 44 -2.84 6.06 8.96
C GLY A 44 -3.50 4.69 8.92
N ILE A 45 -4.70 4.54 9.49
CA ILE A 45 -5.45 3.29 9.48
C ILE A 45 -5.80 2.86 8.05
N LEU A 46 -6.22 3.82 7.22
CA LEU A 46 -6.52 3.54 5.81
C LEU A 46 -5.27 3.06 5.06
N THR A 47 -4.14 3.76 5.24
CA THR A 47 -2.85 3.42 4.63
C THR A 47 -2.40 2.01 5.04
N ASP A 48 -2.45 1.71 6.33
CA ASP A 48 -2.01 0.41 6.87
C ASP A 48 -2.94 -0.73 6.44
N THR A 49 -4.26 -0.47 6.36
CA THR A 49 -5.25 -1.44 5.87
C THR A 49 -4.99 -1.80 4.40
N ILE A 50 -4.74 -0.80 3.56
CA ILE A 50 -4.46 -1.01 2.13
C ILE A 50 -3.11 -1.72 1.95
N ALA A 51 -2.07 -1.31 2.68
CA ALA A 51 -0.75 -1.95 2.62
C ALA A 51 -0.78 -3.41 3.10
N TYR A 52 -1.68 -3.75 4.02
CA TYR A 52 -1.93 -5.13 4.43
C TYR A 52 -2.74 -5.91 3.39
N ALA A 53 -3.83 -5.34 2.89
CA ALA A 53 -4.74 -5.98 1.95
C ALA A 53 -4.07 -6.27 0.60
N LEU A 54 -3.28 -5.32 0.11
CA LEU A 54 -2.47 -5.51 -1.06
C LEU A 54 -1.24 -6.31 -0.66
N GLN A 55 -1.04 -7.47 -1.28
CA GLN A 55 0.14 -8.32 -1.05
C GLN A 55 1.39 -7.66 -1.65
N LEU A 56 1.78 -6.50 -1.11
CA LEU A 56 2.92 -5.71 -1.56
C LEU A 56 4.23 -6.48 -1.33
N PRO A 57 5.25 -6.28 -2.20
CA PRO A 57 6.57 -6.86 -1.99
C PRO A 57 7.13 -6.50 -0.62
N LEU A 58 7.88 -7.43 -0.02
CA LEU A 58 8.43 -7.27 1.33
C LEU A 58 9.25 -5.98 1.49
N ALA A 59 10.09 -5.64 0.50
CA ALA A 59 10.90 -4.42 0.53
C ALA A 59 10.04 -3.14 0.64
N ILE A 60 8.91 -3.08 -0.08
CA ILE A 60 7.96 -1.96 0.00
C ILE A 60 7.31 -1.90 1.37
N LYS A 61 6.88 -3.04 1.92
CA LYS A 61 6.30 -3.11 3.27
C LYS A 61 7.28 -2.62 4.33
N GLN A 62 8.56 -3.01 4.24
CA GLN A 62 9.60 -2.53 5.15
C GLN A 62 9.81 -1.02 5.03
N GLN A 63 9.84 -0.48 3.81
CA GLN A 63 9.96 0.96 3.59
C GLN A 63 8.77 1.74 4.17
N LEU A 64 7.55 1.23 4.01
CA LEU A 64 6.35 1.83 4.62
C LEU A 64 6.41 1.77 6.15
N LEU A 65 6.82 0.64 6.73
CA LEU A 65 6.94 0.50 8.18
C LEU A 65 8.05 1.37 8.78
N ALA A 66 9.11 1.65 8.03
CA ALA A 66 10.20 2.53 8.46
C ALA A 66 9.80 4.02 8.49
N GLU A 67 8.75 4.41 7.77
CA GLU A 67 8.28 5.79 7.70
C GLU A 67 7.27 6.09 8.81
N ALA A 68 7.68 6.91 9.78
CA ALA A 68 6.85 7.32 10.92
C ALA A 68 5.81 8.38 10.55
N ASN A 69 6.10 9.24 9.56
CA ASN A 69 5.19 10.27 9.11
C ASN A 69 4.10 9.69 8.20
N VAL A 70 2.85 9.75 8.66
CA VAL A 70 1.70 9.20 7.94
C VAL A 70 1.49 9.81 6.55
N ASP A 71 1.74 11.10 6.41
CA ASP A 71 1.54 11.82 5.14
C ASP A 71 2.62 11.41 4.11
N ILE A 72 3.87 11.21 4.56
CA ILE A 72 4.94 10.67 3.71
C ILE A 72 4.66 9.21 3.36
N ARG A 73 4.28 8.39 4.35
CA ARG A 73 3.94 6.98 4.15
C ARG A 73 2.81 6.80 3.15
N CYS A 74 1.77 7.64 3.23
CA CYS A 74 0.68 7.68 2.27
C CYS A 74 1.18 7.97 0.85
N ARG A 75 2.01 9.00 0.66
CA ARG A 75 2.56 9.35 -0.67
C ARG A 75 3.42 8.24 -1.25
N LEU A 76 4.23 7.56 -0.42
CA LEU A 76 5.01 6.38 -0.83
C LEU A 76 4.11 5.25 -1.30
N LEU A 77 3.03 4.96 -0.56
CA LEU A 77 2.05 3.95 -0.94
C LEU A 77 1.36 4.32 -2.26
N SER A 78 0.82 5.55 -2.39
CA SER A 78 0.17 6.03 -3.61
C SER A 78 1.07 5.86 -4.84
N ARG A 79 2.34 6.27 -4.75
CA ARG A 79 3.31 6.11 -5.85
C ARG A 79 3.53 4.64 -6.22
N CYS A 80 3.60 3.75 -5.24
CA CYS A 80 3.75 2.31 -5.49
C CYS A 80 2.51 1.73 -6.19
N LEU A 81 1.31 2.17 -5.78
CA LEU A 81 0.06 1.75 -6.40
C LEU A 81 -0.07 2.28 -7.82
N GLU A 82 0.24 3.55 -8.06
CA GLU A 82 0.29 4.12 -9.41
C GLU A 82 1.24 3.34 -10.30
N GLN A 83 2.46 3.04 -9.84
CA GLN A 83 3.39 2.23 -10.60
C GLN A 83 2.86 0.83 -10.90
N LYS A 84 2.06 0.23 -10.03
CA LYS A 84 1.43 -1.07 -10.28
C LYS A 84 0.24 -0.99 -11.25
N VAL A 85 -0.54 0.09 -11.21
CA VAL A 85 -1.62 0.34 -12.17
C VAL A 85 -1.05 0.58 -13.57
N HIS A 86 -0.03 1.42 -13.68
CA HIS A 86 0.61 1.76 -14.97
C HIS A 86 1.62 0.71 -15.46
N GLY A 87 2.32 0.05 -14.53
CA GLY A 87 3.39 -0.92 -14.80
C GLY A 87 2.92 -2.36 -14.96
N ARG A 88 1.63 -2.60 -15.21
CA ARG A 88 1.09 -3.93 -15.56
C ARG A 88 1.63 -4.50 -16.89
N SER A 89 2.70 -3.90 -17.45
CA SER A 89 3.46 -4.39 -18.61
C SER A 89 4.82 -5.02 -18.32
N ASP A 90 5.35 -5.03 -17.08
CA ASP A 90 6.62 -5.72 -16.82
C ASP A 90 6.50 -6.72 -15.66
N ALA A 91 6.27 -7.97 -16.05
CA ALA A 91 6.62 -9.11 -15.25
C ALA A 91 8.14 -9.18 -15.14
N CYS A 92 8.67 -8.98 -13.93
CA CYS A 92 10.00 -9.46 -13.60
C CYS A 92 9.94 -10.11 -12.23
N GLY A 93 9.79 -11.44 -12.26
CA GLY A 93 10.09 -12.27 -11.11
C GLY A 93 11.60 -12.35 -10.98
N GLU A 94 12.12 -11.99 -9.81
CA GLU A 94 13.45 -12.40 -9.40
C GLU A 94 13.35 -13.03 -8.02
N SER A 95 13.58 -14.35 -8.04
CA SER A 95 13.75 -15.21 -6.89
C SER A 95 15.06 -14.81 -6.20
N ALA A 96 14.96 -14.09 -5.08
CA ALA A 96 16.09 -13.83 -4.19
C ALA A 96 15.98 -14.67 -2.90
N ALA A 97 15.56 -15.93 -3.04
CA ALA A 97 15.28 -16.83 -1.92
C ALA A 97 16.33 -17.93 -1.69
N ASP A 98 17.43 -17.99 -2.46
CA ASP A 98 18.33 -19.16 -2.44
C ASP A 98 19.61 -19.01 -1.61
N ASP A 99 19.81 -17.91 -0.87
CA ASP A 99 21.07 -17.70 -0.12
C ASP A 99 20.87 -17.34 1.37
N PHE A 100 19.80 -17.87 1.97
CA PHE A 100 19.61 -17.80 3.42
C PHE A 100 18.94 -19.07 3.96
N PRO A 101 19.47 -19.69 5.04
CA PRO A 101 20.64 -19.29 5.82
C PRO A 101 21.97 -19.78 5.18
N PRO A 102 23.10 -19.13 5.46
CA PRO A 102 24.41 -19.66 5.08
C PRO A 102 24.62 -21.04 5.72
N ARG A 103 25.26 -21.96 4.98
CA ARG A 103 25.61 -23.28 5.54
C ARG A 103 26.55 -23.06 6.72
N PHE A 104 26.13 -23.51 7.90
CA PHE A 104 26.99 -23.54 9.09
C PHE A 104 28.25 -24.34 8.77
N SER A 105 29.42 -23.78 9.06
CA SER A 105 30.68 -24.53 9.00
C SER A 105 30.69 -25.58 10.11
N GLU A 106 31.02 -26.83 9.76
CA GLU A 106 31.27 -27.90 10.74
C GLU A 106 32.51 -27.55 11.58
N ASN A 107 32.39 -27.70 12.91
CA ASN A 107 33.47 -27.50 13.88
C ASN A 107 34.43 -28.70 13.94
#